data_AF-A0A820QNV9-F1
#
_entry.id   AF-A0A820QNV9-F1
#
_cell.length_a   1.000
_cell.length_b   1.000
_cell.length_c   1.000
_cell.angle_alpha   90.00
_cell.angle_beta   90.00
_cell.angle_gamma   90.00
#
_symmetry.space_group_name_H-M   'P 1'
#
loop_
_entity.id
_entity.type
_entity.pdbx_description
1 polymer ?
#
loop_
_entity_poly.entity_id
_entity_poly.type
_entity_poly.pdbx_seq_one_letter_code
_entity_poly.pdbx_strand_id
1 'polypeptide(L)'
;FDIDLDLMMNNQNLSDLFHRIFFQINEQINLIKPNLLIVQGDTTTALVSALVASYHQIPVAHVEAGLRTFNLSNPFPEELNRKIIDSFAKFMFAPTTFAKEVLIREGACETDIFITGNTGVDAFYQYYKQENPNKNNFILRIIDNFKKNSINKNHSVV
;
A
#
# COMPACT_ATOMS: atom_id res chain seq x y z
N PHE A 1 5.93 -18.09 -7.98
CA PHE A 1 6.10 -17.65 -9.37
C PHE A 1 5.78 -16.17 -9.40
N ASP A 2 6.59 -15.39 -10.10
CA ASP A 2 6.39 -13.95 -10.26
C ASP A 2 5.84 -13.70 -11.67
N ILE A 3 4.92 -12.75 -11.82
CA ILE A 3 4.29 -12.43 -13.10
C ILE A 3 4.67 -11.00 -13.44
N ASP A 4 5.57 -10.84 -14.40
CA ASP A 4 5.78 -9.56 -15.05
C ASP A 4 4.70 -9.35 -16.11
N LEU A 5 4.00 -8.23 -15.99
CA LEU A 5 2.90 -7.83 -16.86
C LEU A 5 3.38 -7.01 -18.06
N ASP A 6 4.65 -6.57 -18.07
CA ASP A 6 5.31 -5.80 -19.14
C ASP A 6 4.45 -4.62 -19.64
N LEU A 7 4.02 -3.79 -18.68
CA LEU A 7 3.00 -2.75 -18.88
C LEU A 7 3.54 -1.42 -19.41
N MET A 8 4.85 -1.19 -19.28
CA MET A 8 5.48 0.12 -19.41
C MET A 8 5.94 0.37 -20.84
N MET A 9 5.43 1.43 -21.44
CA MET A 9 5.77 1.89 -22.79
C MET A 9 6.25 3.35 -22.78
N ASN A 10 7.11 3.69 -23.73
CA ASN A 10 7.60 5.06 -23.91
C ASN A 10 6.46 6.01 -24.31
N ASN A 11 6.45 7.23 -23.75
CA ASN A 11 5.47 8.29 -24.04
C ASN A 11 3.99 7.90 -23.86
N GLN A 12 3.69 6.90 -23.02
CA GLN A 12 2.32 6.52 -22.71
C GLN A 12 1.60 7.58 -21.86
N ASN A 13 0.31 7.80 -22.12
CA ASN A 13 -0.54 8.59 -21.22
C ASN A 13 -1.17 7.69 -20.14
N LEU A 14 -1.74 8.32 -19.10
CA LEU A 14 -2.35 7.60 -17.98
C LEU A 14 -3.53 6.72 -18.39
N SER A 15 -4.32 7.14 -19.39
CA SER A 15 -5.47 6.37 -19.87
C SER A 15 -5.05 5.08 -20.57
N ASP A 16 -3.99 5.14 -21.37
CA ASP A 16 -3.44 3.96 -22.06
C ASP A 16 -2.85 2.97 -21.05
N LEU A 17 -2.12 3.47 -20.06
CA LEU A 17 -1.60 2.66 -18.97
C LEU A 17 -2.74 2.00 -18.18
N PHE A 18 -3.77 2.78 -17.83
CA PHE A 18 -4.95 2.29 -17.13
C PHE A 18 -5.63 1.15 -17.89
N HIS A 19 -5.87 1.33 -19.19
CA HIS A 19 -6.50 0.33 -20.04
C HIS A 19 -5.72 -0.99 -20.07
N ARG A 20 -4.40 -0.94 -20.23
CA ARG A 20 -3.56 -2.14 -20.25
C ARG A 20 -3.54 -2.88 -18.92
N ILE A 21 -3.36 -2.15 -17.81
CA ILE A 21 -3.41 -2.76 -16.47
C ILE A 21 -4.76 -3.42 -16.25
N PHE A 22 -5.86 -2.74 -16.61
CA PHE A 22 -7.21 -3.25 -16.40
C PHE A 22 -7.41 -4.58 -17.13
N PHE A 23 -7.05 -4.63 -18.42
CA PHE A 23 -7.17 -5.83 -19.23
C PHE A 23 -6.34 -6.98 -18.67
N GLN A 24 -5.06 -6.73 -18.39
CA GLN A 24 -4.16 -7.79 -17.94
C GLN A 24 -4.48 -8.30 -16.53
N ILE A 25 -4.82 -7.43 -15.58
CA ILE A 25 -5.21 -7.85 -14.23
C ILE A 25 -6.52 -8.66 -14.27
N ASN A 26 -7.47 -8.29 -15.13
CA ASN A 26 -8.69 -9.06 -15.31
C ASN A 26 -8.39 -10.49 -15.79
N GLU A 27 -7.50 -10.66 -16.75
CA GLU A 27 -7.06 -11.99 -17.21
C GLU A 27 -6.40 -12.78 -16.07
N GLN A 28 -5.50 -12.15 -15.31
CA GLN A 28 -4.82 -12.83 -14.19
C GLN A 28 -5.79 -13.24 -13.08
N ILE A 29 -6.77 -12.40 -12.74
CA ILE A 29 -7.78 -12.73 -11.73
C ILE A 29 -8.64 -13.92 -12.19
N ASN A 30 -9.04 -13.97 -13.45
CA ASN A 30 -9.83 -15.09 -13.97
C ASN A 30 -9.07 -16.43 -13.94
N LEU A 31 -7.73 -16.37 -14.11
CA LEU A 31 -6.85 -17.54 -14.06
C LEU A 31 -6.54 -17.97 -12.62
N ILE A 32 -6.10 -17.04 -11.78
CA ILE A 32 -5.59 -17.30 -10.42
C ILE A 32 -6.74 -17.47 -9.42
N LYS A 33 -7.86 -16.75 -9.62
CA LYS A 33 -9.03 -16.69 -8.74
C LYS A 33 -8.64 -16.42 -7.27
N PRO A 34 -7.95 -15.32 -6.98
CA PRO A 34 -7.48 -15.04 -5.62
C PRO A 34 -8.66 -14.74 -4.68
N ASN A 35 -8.54 -15.14 -3.42
CA ASN A 35 -9.52 -14.82 -2.39
C ASN A 35 -9.29 -13.44 -1.74
N LEU A 36 -8.15 -12.82 -2.01
CA LEU A 36 -7.74 -11.50 -1.50
C LEU A 36 -6.72 -10.92 -2.49
N LEU A 37 -6.84 -9.64 -2.79
CA LEU A 37 -5.85 -8.91 -3.59
C LEU A 37 -5.19 -7.84 -2.73
N ILE A 38 -3.86 -7.84 -2.68
CA ILE A 38 -3.07 -6.87 -1.91
C ILE A 38 -2.48 -5.86 -2.90
N VAL A 39 -2.68 -4.57 -2.62
CA VAL A 39 -2.05 -3.46 -3.35
C VAL A 39 -1.23 -2.61 -2.38
N GLN A 40 -0.21 -1.93 -2.89
CA GLN A 40 0.64 -1.05 -2.11
C GLN A 40 0.71 0.34 -2.75
N GLY A 41 0.56 1.37 -1.91
CA GLY A 41 0.79 2.76 -2.26
C GLY A 41 -0.27 3.34 -3.19
N ASP A 42 0.14 4.27 -4.04
CA ASP A 42 -0.73 5.26 -4.68
C ASP A 42 -0.57 5.33 -6.21
N THR A 43 0.06 4.32 -6.80
CA THR A 43 0.28 4.27 -8.25
C THR A 43 -1.00 3.97 -9.02
N THR A 44 -1.03 4.30 -10.32
CA THR A 44 -2.13 3.90 -11.20
C THR A 44 -2.30 2.38 -11.24
N THR A 45 -1.21 1.61 -11.14
CA THR A 45 -1.25 0.14 -11.05
C THR A 45 -1.99 -0.33 -9.81
N ALA A 46 -1.73 0.28 -8.64
CA ALA A 46 -2.45 -0.04 -7.41
C ALA A 46 -3.95 0.24 -7.54
N LEU A 47 -4.31 1.41 -8.07
CA LEU A 47 -5.71 1.79 -8.28
C LEU A 47 -6.44 0.81 -9.20
N VAL A 48 -5.90 0.58 -10.39
CA VAL A 48 -6.56 -0.25 -11.39
C VAL A 48 -6.69 -1.68 -10.90
N SER A 49 -5.65 -2.23 -10.26
CA SER A 49 -5.68 -3.58 -9.73
C SER A 49 -6.74 -3.75 -8.64
N ALA A 50 -6.85 -2.77 -7.73
CA ALA A 50 -7.88 -2.74 -6.70
C ALA A 50 -9.29 -2.64 -7.29
N LEU A 51 -9.49 -1.82 -8.32
CA LEU A 51 -10.77 -1.68 -9.00
C LEU A 51 -11.21 -2.98 -9.69
N VAL A 52 -10.31 -3.62 -10.42
CA VAL A 52 -10.62 -4.91 -11.08
C VAL A 52 -10.96 -5.96 -10.02
N ALA A 53 -10.21 -6.06 -8.91
CA ALA A 53 -10.54 -6.98 -7.82
C ALA A 53 -11.95 -6.73 -7.26
N SER A 54 -12.31 -5.47 -7.04
CA SER A 54 -13.64 -5.07 -6.57
C SER A 54 -14.76 -5.50 -7.55
N TYR A 55 -14.54 -5.38 -8.86
CA TYR A 55 -15.51 -5.85 -9.87
C TYR A 55 -15.73 -7.37 -9.84
N HIS A 56 -14.74 -8.13 -9.39
CA HIS A 56 -14.82 -9.57 -9.17
C HIS A 56 -15.27 -9.94 -7.75
N GLN A 57 -15.68 -8.97 -6.93
CA GLN A 57 -16.07 -9.15 -5.52
C GLN A 57 -14.94 -9.76 -4.67
N ILE A 58 -13.69 -9.53 -5.05
CA ILE A 58 -12.51 -9.95 -4.31
C ILE A 58 -12.15 -8.83 -3.33
N PRO A 59 -12.05 -9.13 -2.02
CA PRO A 59 -11.66 -8.11 -1.04
C PRO A 59 -10.27 -7.58 -1.36
N VAL A 60 -10.07 -6.27 -1.10
CA VAL A 60 -8.79 -5.59 -1.31
C VAL A 60 -8.14 -5.26 0.02
N ALA A 61 -6.85 -5.55 0.12
CA ALA A 61 -5.97 -5.15 1.21
C ALA A 61 -5.04 -4.04 0.71
N HIS A 62 -5.09 -2.86 1.32
CA HIS A 62 -4.29 -1.70 0.93
C HIS A 62 -3.16 -1.46 1.92
N VAL A 63 -1.93 -1.66 1.46
CA VAL A 63 -0.69 -1.37 2.19
C VAL A 63 -0.31 0.10 1.98
N GLU A 64 0.04 0.78 3.07
CA GLU A 64 0.26 2.24 3.14
C GLU A 64 -1.02 3.10 3.01
N ALA A 65 -2.14 2.55 3.46
CA ALA A 65 -3.44 3.23 3.46
C ALA A 65 -3.46 4.51 4.33
N GLY A 66 -4.28 5.49 3.95
CA GLY A 66 -4.62 6.65 4.79
C GLY A 66 -3.66 7.85 4.75
N LEU A 67 -2.58 7.80 3.96
CA LEU A 67 -1.77 9.01 3.69
C LEU A 67 -2.58 10.01 2.88
N ARG A 68 -2.50 11.32 3.17
CA ARG A 68 -3.22 12.37 2.41
C ARG A 68 -2.40 13.64 2.31
N THR A 69 -2.46 14.28 1.15
CA THR A 69 -2.08 15.69 0.98
C THR A 69 -3.29 16.63 0.99
N PHE A 70 -4.49 16.07 0.85
CA PHE A 70 -5.76 16.79 0.70
C PHE A 70 -5.81 17.69 -0.54
N ASN A 71 -4.93 17.46 -1.51
CA ASN A 71 -4.90 18.16 -2.78
C ASN A 71 -4.87 17.15 -3.95
N LEU A 72 -6.01 16.97 -4.61
CA LEU A 72 -6.17 16.01 -5.72
C LEU A 72 -5.25 16.30 -6.92
N SER A 73 -4.74 17.53 -7.03
CA SER A 73 -3.83 17.94 -8.10
C SER A 73 -2.36 17.87 -7.69
N ASN A 74 -2.04 17.52 -6.43
CA ASN A 74 -0.66 17.42 -5.98
C ASN A 74 -0.50 16.51 -4.74
N PRO A 75 0.21 15.38 -4.85
CA PRO A 75 0.76 14.79 -6.07
C PRO A 75 -0.34 14.24 -7.00
N PHE A 76 -0.14 14.36 -8.31
CA PHE A 76 -1.08 13.90 -9.34
C PHE A 76 -0.46 12.78 -10.19
N PRO A 77 -1.15 11.63 -10.34
CA PRO A 77 -2.51 11.30 -9.89
C PRO A 77 -2.60 10.64 -8.49
N GLU A 78 -1.51 10.62 -7.73
CA GLU A 78 -1.36 9.76 -6.58
C GLU A 78 -2.34 10.04 -5.43
N GLU A 79 -2.67 11.31 -5.16
CA GLU A 79 -3.70 11.66 -4.15
C GLU A 79 -5.08 11.12 -4.51
N LEU A 80 -5.44 11.18 -5.79
CA LEU A 80 -6.71 10.62 -6.26
C LEU A 80 -6.71 9.10 -6.12
N ASN A 81 -5.63 8.44 -6.56
CA ASN A 81 -5.50 6.99 -6.55
C ASN A 81 -5.68 6.42 -5.13
N ARG A 82 -4.89 6.91 -4.16
CA ARG A 82 -4.93 6.42 -2.77
C ARG A 82 -6.32 6.61 -2.14
N LYS A 83 -6.97 7.74 -2.42
CA LYS A 83 -8.29 8.07 -1.87
C LYS A 83 -9.39 7.16 -2.42
N ILE A 84 -9.32 6.83 -3.72
CA ILE A 84 -10.26 5.89 -4.33
C ILE A 84 -10.05 4.48 -3.77
N ILE A 85 -8.82 3.99 -3.67
CA ILE A 85 -8.54 2.65 -3.12
C ILE A 85 -9.06 2.55 -1.68
N ASP A 86 -8.75 3.54 -0.84
CA ASP A 86 -9.18 3.57 0.56
C ASP A 86 -10.70 3.60 0.74
N SER A 87 -11.46 4.10 -0.25
CA SER A 87 -12.92 4.17 -0.15
C SER A 87 -13.63 2.81 -0.20
N PHE A 88 -12.97 1.76 -0.69
CA PHE A 88 -13.55 0.42 -0.80
C PHE A 88 -12.64 -0.72 -0.33
N ALA A 89 -11.41 -0.43 0.11
CA ALA A 89 -10.51 -1.44 0.66
C ALA A 89 -11.13 -2.10 1.90
N LYS A 90 -11.08 -3.45 1.96
CA LYS A 90 -11.59 -4.22 3.09
C LYS A 90 -10.61 -4.27 4.26
N PHE A 91 -9.31 -4.24 3.97
CA PHE A 91 -8.27 -4.20 4.98
C PHE A 91 -7.32 -3.04 4.67
N MET A 92 -7.08 -2.16 5.64
CA MET A 92 -6.25 -0.97 5.47
C MET A 92 -5.06 -1.03 6.44
N PHE A 93 -3.86 -1.16 5.90
CA PHE A 93 -2.63 -1.18 6.69
C PHE A 93 -2.03 0.23 6.72
N ALA A 94 -2.42 0.99 7.74
CA ALA A 94 -2.00 2.36 7.95
C ALA A 94 -0.56 2.42 8.52
N PRO A 95 0.32 3.30 8.00
CA PRO A 95 1.69 3.39 8.49
C PRO A 95 1.80 4.14 9.82
N THR A 96 0.81 4.97 10.17
CA THR A 96 0.81 5.81 11.38
C THR A 96 -0.58 5.91 11.99
N THR A 97 -0.65 6.35 13.25
CA THR A 97 -1.93 6.70 13.91
C THR A 97 -2.67 7.82 13.16
N PHE A 98 -1.93 8.80 12.65
CA PHE A 98 -2.51 9.89 11.85
C PHE A 98 -3.20 9.37 10.58
N ALA A 99 -2.57 8.44 9.86
CA ALA A 99 -3.19 7.81 8.69
C ALA A 99 -4.46 7.03 9.07
N LYS A 100 -4.47 6.32 10.21
CA LYS A 100 -5.68 5.68 10.74
C LYS A 100 -6.78 6.71 11.04
N GLU A 101 -6.46 7.81 11.71
CA GLU A 101 -7.43 8.88 12.02
C GLU A 101 -8.05 9.49 10.77
N VAL A 102 -7.25 9.66 9.72
CA VAL A 102 -7.72 10.15 8.42
C VAL A 102 -8.71 9.17 7.79
N LEU A 103 -8.40 7.87 7.78
CA LEU A 103 -9.31 6.83 7.26
C LEU A 103 -10.65 6.83 8.01
N ILE A 104 -10.62 6.88 9.34
CA ILE A 104 -11.83 6.94 10.16
C ILE A 104 -12.65 8.19 9.83
N ARG A 105 -12.00 9.35 9.68
CA ARG A 105 -12.66 10.60 9.31
C ARG A 105 -13.33 10.52 7.93
N GLU A 106 -12.77 9.74 7.01
CA GLU A 106 -13.33 9.51 5.68
C GLU A 106 -14.39 8.40 5.66
N GLY A 107 -14.73 7.80 6.81
CA GLY A 107 -15.84 6.86 6.97
C GLY A 107 -15.44 5.38 6.94
N ALA A 108 -14.14 5.07 6.96
CA ALA A 108 -13.67 3.70 7.03
C ALA A 108 -14.01 3.06 8.40
N CYS A 109 -14.35 1.77 8.39
CA CYS A 109 -14.64 1.02 9.62
C CYS A 109 -13.36 0.81 10.42
N GLU A 110 -13.35 1.18 11.70
CA GLU A 110 -12.15 1.07 12.53
C GLU A 110 -11.62 -0.37 12.67
N THR A 111 -12.51 -1.37 12.65
CA THR A 111 -12.13 -2.79 12.72
C THR A 111 -11.38 -3.30 11.49
N ASP A 112 -11.44 -2.54 10.39
CA ASP A 112 -10.78 -2.86 9.12
C ASP A 112 -9.41 -2.16 8.98
N ILE A 113 -9.00 -1.35 9.97
CA ILE A 113 -7.77 -0.54 9.94
C ILE A 113 -6.73 -1.07 10.94
N PHE A 114 -5.52 -1.32 10.44
CA PHE A 114 -4.39 -1.87 11.21
C PHE A 114 -3.20 -0.92 11.13
N ILE A 115 -2.69 -0.48 12.28
CA ILE A 115 -1.43 0.29 12.31
C ILE A 115 -0.26 -0.68 12.23
N THR A 116 0.47 -0.65 11.11
CA THR A 116 1.55 -1.61 10.83
C THR A 116 2.94 -0.99 10.75
N GLY A 117 3.02 0.33 10.59
CA GLY A 117 4.27 0.98 10.18
C GLY A 117 4.43 0.98 8.65
N ASN A 118 5.58 1.43 8.17
CA ASN A 118 5.84 1.54 6.74
C ASN A 118 6.85 0.48 6.27
N THR A 119 6.49 -0.30 5.26
CA THR A 119 7.31 -1.40 4.74
C THR A 119 8.60 -0.92 4.08
N GLY A 120 8.68 0.35 3.64
CA GLY A 120 9.91 0.98 3.18
C GLY A 120 11.00 1.04 4.26
N VAL A 121 10.63 1.17 5.54
CA VAL A 121 11.58 1.09 6.67
C VAL A 121 12.13 -0.33 6.81
N ASP A 122 11.30 -1.34 6.59
CA ASP A 122 11.73 -2.74 6.60
C ASP A 122 12.69 -3.03 5.44
N ALA A 123 12.34 -2.58 4.22
CA ALA A 123 13.19 -2.73 3.04
C ALA A 123 14.56 -2.06 3.23
N PHE A 124 14.58 -0.83 3.73
CA PHE A 124 15.83 -0.12 4.03
C PHE A 124 16.66 -0.87 5.09
N TYR A 125 16.03 -1.35 6.16
CA TYR A 125 16.72 -2.09 7.21
C TYR A 125 17.33 -3.40 6.68
N GLN A 126 16.59 -4.14 5.84
CA GLN A 126 17.08 -5.37 5.22
C GLN A 126 18.29 -5.10 4.32
N TYR A 127 18.17 -4.12 3.41
CA TYR A 127 19.28 -3.72 2.53
C TYR A 127 20.50 -3.28 3.34
N TYR A 128 20.31 -2.39 4.32
CA TYR A 128 21.40 -1.88 5.14
C TYR A 128 22.15 -3.00 5.88
N LYS A 129 21.41 -3.99 6.42
CA LYS A 129 21.97 -5.14 7.12
C LYS A 129 22.76 -6.05 6.19
N GLN A 130 22.30 -6.25 4.95
CA GLN A 130 23.02 -7.03 3.93
C GLN A 130 24.35 -6.37 3.55
N GLU A 131 24.35 -5.06 3.34
CA GLU A 131 25.55 -4.29 2.97
C GLU A 131 26.54 -4.09 4.14
N ASN A 132 26.07 -4.18 5.40
CA ASN A 132 26.87 -3.92 6.61
C ASN A 132 26.81 -5.08 7.61
N PRO A 133 27.26 -6.30 7.26
CA PRO A 133 27.04 -7.51 8.07
C PRO A 133 27.77 -7.52 9.42
N ASN A 134 28.83 -6.71 9.60
CA ASN A 134 29.76 -6.81 10.74
C ASN A 134 29.92 -5.54 11.58
N LYS A 135 28.95 -4.61 11.60
CA LYS A 135 29.10 -3.41 12.46
C LYS A 135 27.94 -3.17 13.39
N ASN A 136 28.32 -3.03 14.65
CA ASN A 136 27.64 -2.45 15.81
C ASN A 136 27.29 -0.97 15.49
N ASN A 137 26.47 -0.76 14.46
CA ASN A 137 26.23 0.55 13.88
C ASN A 137 25.10 1.27 14.59
N PHE A 138 25.37 2.51 14.97
CA PHE A 138 24.42 3.45 15.58
C PHE A 138 23.09 3.52 14.82
N ILE A 139 23.13 3.44 13.48
CA ILE A 139 21.94 3.48 12.61
C ILE A 139 21.01 2.27 12.84
N LEU A 140 21.54 1.06 12.94
CA LEU A 140 20.73 -0.14 13.21
C LEU A 140 20.06 -0.05 14.58
N ARG A 141 20.78 0.44 15.60
CA ARG A 141 20.20 0.68 16.93
C ARG A 141 19.09 1.72 16.93
N ILE A 142 19.24 2.78 16.13
CA ILE A 142 18.18 3.78 15.94
C ILE A 142 16.95 3.12 15.32
N ILE A 143 17.11 2.37 14.23
CA ILE A 143 15.98 1.70 13.56
C ILE A 143 15.31 0.69 14.48
N ASP A 144 16.08 -0.12 15.21
CA ASP A 144 15.57 -1.10 16.18
C ASP A 144 14.79 -0.41 17.31
N ASN A 145 15.28 0.74 17.82
CA ASN A 145 14.56 1.53 18.81
C ASN A 145 13.28 2.15 18.27
N PHE A 146 13.27 2.64 17.01
CA PHE A 146 12.06 3.11 16.36
C PHE A 146 11.02 1.99 16.21
N LYS A 147 11.43 0.80 15.77
CA LYS A 147 10.53 -0.37 15.68
C LYS A 147 9.97 -0.77 17.05
N LYS A 148 10.81 -0.86 18.09
CA LYS A 148 10.37 -1.20 19.45
C LYS A 148 9.38 -0.18 20.03
N ASN A 149 9.59 1.12 19.78
CA ASN A 149 8.68 2.16 20.25
C ASN A 149 7.34 2.19 19.50
N SER A 150 7.32 1.84 18.21
CA SER A 150 6.05 1.64 17.47
C SER A 150 5.29 0.41 17.97
N ILE A 151 5.96 -0.67 18.36
CA ILE A 151 5.32 -1.89 18.88
C ILE A 151 4.81 -1.68 20.33
N ASN A 152 5.55 -0.95 21.17
CA ASN A 152 5.18 -0.71 22.57
C ASN A 152 4.06 0.31 22.76
N LYS A 153 3.79 1.18 21.79
CA LYS A 153 2.59 2.04 21.80
C LYS A 153 1.29 1.30 21.42
N ASN A 154 1.39 0.05 20.96
CA ASN A 154 0.24 -0.74 20.51
C ASN A 154 -0.28 -1.75 21.56
N HIS A 155 0.27 -1.77 22.79
CA HIS A 155 -0.13 -2.71 23.86
C HIS A 155 -0.97 -2.07 24.98
N SER A 156 -1.79 -1.09 24.66
CA SER A 156 -2.78 -0.58 25.61
C SER A 156 -4.10 -0.22 24.94
N VAL A 157 -4.75 -1.21 24.32
CA VAL A 157 -6.22 -1.30 24.20
C VAL A 157 -6.60 -2.79 24.14
N VAL A 158 -7.42 -3.22 25.10
CA VAL A 158 -8.18 -4.49 25.10
C VAL A 158 -9.36 -4.34 24.16
#